data_AF-A0A1H0F6W0-F1
#
_entry.id   AF-A0A1H0F6W0-F1
#
_cell.length_a   1.000
_cell.length_b   1.000
_cell.length_c   1.000
_cell.angle_alpha   90.00
_cell.angle_beta   90.00
_cell.angle_gamma   90.00
#
_symmetry.space_group_name_H-M   'P 1'
#
loop_
_entity.id
_entity.type
_entity.pdbx_description
1 polymer ?
#
loop_
_entity_poly.entity_id
_entity_poly.type
_entity_poly.pdbx_seq_one_letter_code
_entity_poly.pdbx_strand_id
1 'polypeptide(L)'
;MEQQNQYVKQFPELMKGKTVMYLHGFGSSGQSGTVTRLRTILPNANVIAPDLPIHPEEAQALLRELCEKEQPDLILGTSMGGMYTEQLYGYDRICMNPALCLADTMQQHGMTGTQTFQNPRLDGVQQFYVDKALVKEYRQVSEQRFSGLEGLSDEELEKERNRVYGLFGDKDDLVDTFDMFRERYPKAAHFHGEHRMDDRSFMHAVVPVIRWIDDRQENRQRPIIYIGIETLVDAYNKPNSSSQKAVRLLIENYQVYFVCEDEYPAEKRWGRWLEEYVNVPAWRHTIYTHRRDLLYGDYLISKKKEGDTMATLLEYGSDTFKTWEDIIEYFSRLGGQ
;
A
#
# COMPACT_ATOMS: atom_id res chain seq x y z
N MET A 1 -35.01 -4.00 4.61
CA MET A 1 -34.35 -4.80 5.65
C MET A 1 -33.00 -5.20 5.11
N GLU A 2 -32.00 -4.34 5.30
CA GLU A 2 -30.64 -4.62 4.89
C GLU A 2 -30.06 -5.66 5.85
N GLN A 3 -29.67 -6.81 5.30
CA GLN A 3 -28.76 -7.70 6.00
C GLN A 3 -27.45 -6.94 6.17
N GLN A 4 -27.23 -6.36 7.35
CA GLN A 4 -25.91 -5.94 7.79
C GLN A 4 -24.99 -7.14 7.68
N ASN A 5 -24.04 -7.07 6.74
CA ASN A 5 -23.10 -8.14 6.48
C ASN A 5 -22.17 -8.26 7.71
N GLN A 6 -22.31 -9.36 8.44
CA GLN A 6 -21.50 -9.66 9.62
C GLN A 6 -20.03 -9.83 9.18
N TYR A 7 -19.15 -8.96 9.72
CA TYR A 7 -17.68 -8.97 9.68
C TYR A 7 -16.97 -8.37 8.45
N VAL A 8 -17.24 -7.11 8.10
CA VAL A 8 -16.21 -6.29 7.41
C VAL A 8 -15.19 -5.84 8.46
N LYS A 9 -13.91 -6.20 8.27
CA LYS A 9 -12.82 -5.82 9.19
C LYS A 9 -12.60 -4.30 9.17
N GLN A 10 -12.47 -3.71 10.35
CA GLN A 10 -12.24 -2.27 10.53
C GLN A 10 -10.98 -2.04 11.37
N PHE A 11 -10.35 -0.88 11.20
CA PHE A 11 -9.21 -0.42 11.99
C PHE A 11 -9.51 0.98 12.58
N PRO A 12 -10.30 1.07 13.66
CA PRO A 12 -10.75 2.36 14.21
C PRO A 12 -9.62 3.29 14.70
N GLU A 13 -8.48 2.74 15.09
CA GLU A 13 -7.34 3.56 15.53
C GLU A 13 -6.41 3.99 14.38
N LEU A 14 -6.53 3.37 13.20
CA LEU A 14 -5.70 3.69 12.04
C LEU A 14 -6.20 4.99 11.39
N MET A 15 -5.32 5.99 11.25
CA MET A 15 -5.66 7.33 10.73
C MET A 15 -6.80 8.03 11.52
N LYS A 16 -6.93 7.72 12.81
CA LYS A 16 -7.99 8.26 13.67
C LYS A 16 -7.86 9.78 13.80
N GLY A 17 -8.96 10.49 13.49
CA GLY A 17 -9.01 11.95 13.53
C GLY A 17 -8.28 12.65 12.39
N LYS A 18 -7.67 11.89 11.47
CA LYS A 18 -6.94 12.41 10.31
C LYS A 18 -7.81 12.50 9.06
N THR A 19 -7.42 13.38 8.14
CA THR A 19 -8.07 13.50 6.83
C THR A 19 -7.36 12.63 5.80
N VAL A 20 -8.10 11.74 5.16
CA VAL A 20 -7.62 10.91 4.05
C VAL A 20 -8.35 11.31 2.77
N MET A 21 -7.62 11.87 1.81
CA MET A 21 -8.18 12.24 0.50
C MET A 21 -7.95 11.11 -0.51
N TYR A 22 -9.01 10.64 -1.16
CA TYR A 22 -8.95 9.62 -2.20
C TYR A 22 -9.23 10.18 -3.59
N LEU A 23 -8.34 9.89 -4.54
CA LEU A 23 -8.43 10.31 -5.94
C LEU A 23 -8.72 9.11 -6.84
N HIS A 24 -9.90 9.14 -7.48
CA HIS A 24 -10.37 8.05 -8.32
C HIS A 24 -9.67 8.02 -9.70
N GLY A 25 -9.72 6.85 -10.35
CA GLY A 25 -9.19 6.66 -11.70
C GLY A 25 -10.07 7.28 -12.79
N PHE A 26 -9.56 7.29 -14.02
CA PHE A 26 -10.28 7.80 -15.19
C PHE A 26 -11.61 7.04 -15.40
N GLY A 27 -12.69 7.76 -15.67
CA GLY A 27 -14.02 7.17 -15.82
C GLY A 27 -14.61 6.56 -14.54
N SER A 28 -14.06 6.88 -13.36
CA SER A 28 -14.66 6.55 -12.05
C SER A 28 -15.19 7.81 -11.36
N SER A 29 -15.57 7.69 -10.08
CA SER A 29 -16.11 8.80 -9.28
C SER A 29 -15.74 8.65 -7.80
N GLY A 30 -15.99 9.70 -7.01
CA GLY A 30 -15.88 9.73 -5.55
C GLY A 30 -16.89 8.83 -4.84
N GLN A 31 -17.78 8.17 -5.58
CA GLN A 31 -18.76 7.20 -5.09
C GLN A 31 -18.39 5.74 -5.44
N SER A 32 -17.13 5.49 -5.82
CA SER A 32 -16.66 4.14 -6.13
C SER A 32 -16.68 3.19 -4.91
N GLY A 33 -16.73 1.88 -5.18
CA GLY A 33 -16.66 0.85 -4.14
C GLY A 33 -15.38 0.95 -3.29
N THR A 34 -14.28 1.43 -3.87
CA THR A 34 -13.03 1.74 -3.15
C THR A 34 -13.25 2.76 -2.04
N VAL A 35 -14.00 3.84 -2.30
CA VAL A 35 -14.26 4.88 -1.30
C VAL A 35 -15.13 4.33 -0.18
N THR A 36 -16.17 3.56 -0.51
CA THR A 36 -17.00 2.88 0.49
C THR A 36 -16.17 1.95 1.38
N ARG A 37 -15.24 1.22 0.77
CA ARG A 37 -14.31 0.33 1.49
C ARG A 37 -13.36 1.11 2.40
N LEU A 38 -12.75 2.19 1.90
CA LEU A 38 -11.85 3.05 2.67
C LEU A 38 -12.56 3.62 3.91
N ARG A 39 -13.79 4.13 3.75
CA ARG A 39 -14.65 4.61 4.86
C ARG A 39 -15.00 3.50 5.85
N THR A 40 -15.27 2.29 5.37
CA THR A 40 -15.60 1.16 6.24
C THR A 40 -14.40 0.71 7.07
N ILE A 41 -13.21 0.70 6.46
CA ILE A 41 -11.98 0.18 7.08
C ILE A 41 -11.34 1.22 8.02
N LEU A 42 -11.45 2.51 7.71
CA LEU A 42 -10.95 3.62 8.53
C LEU A 42 -12.12 4.43 9.10
N PRO A 43 -12.95 3.86 9.99
CA PRO A 43 -14.22 4.47 10.38
C PRO A 43 -14.07 5.79 11.16
N ASN A 44 -12.89 6.04 11.75
CA ASN A 44 -12.59 7.26 12.49
C ASN A 44 -11.70 8.24 11.72
N ALA A 45 -11.41 7.97 10.45
CA ALA A 45 -10.74 8.92 9.56
C ALA A 45 -11.79 9.76 8.82
N ASN A 46 -11.47 11.02 8.55
CA ASN A 46 -12.26 11.88 7.68
C ASN A 46 -11.91 11.59 6.21
N VAL A 47 -12.73 10.78 5.52
CA VAL A 47 -12.46 10.38 4.13
C VAL A 47 -13.13 11.31 3.12
N ILE A 48 -12.31 12.08 2.42
CA ILE A 48 -12.72 13.00 1.35
C ILE A 48 -12.45 12.34 0.00
N ALA A 49 -13.46 12.30 -0.87
CA ALA A 49 -13.34 11.72 -2.20
C ALA A 49 -14.23 12.52 -3.18
N PRO A 50 -13.71 13.59 -3.80
CA PRO A 50 -14.47 14.39 -4.74
C PRO A 50 -14.69 13.63 -6.05
N ASP A 51 -15.72 14.01 -6.79
CA ASP A 51 -15.79 13.70 -8.21
C ASP A 51 -14.83 14.64 -8.96
N LEU A 52 -13.87 14.06 -9.67
CA LEU A 52 -12.89 14.85 -10.41
C LEU A 52 -13.52 15.39 -11.72
N PRO A 53 -13.28 16.66 -12.07
CA PRO A 53 -13.56 17.19 -13.40
C PRO A 53 -12.93 16.35 -14.50
N ILE A 54 -13.55 16.36 -15.68
CA ILE A 54 -13.03 15.63 -16.85
C ILE A 54 -11.81 16.33 -17.42
N HIS A 55 -11.80 17.66 -17.40
CA HIS A 55 -10.67 18.48 -17.83
C HIS A 55 -9.57 18.46 -16.76
N PRO A 56 -8.33 18.06 -17.10
CA PRO A 56 -7.30 17.78 -16.11
C PRO A 56 -6.75 19.02 -15.41
N GLU A 57 -6.76 20.19 -16.07
CA GLU A 57 -6.39 21.46 -15.42
C GLU A 57 -7.42 21.87 -14.36
N GLU A 58 -8.71 21.73 -14.65
CA GLU A 58 -9.79 21.97 -13.68
C GLU A 58 -9.68 21.00 -12.50
N ALA A 59 -9.38 19.73 -12.78
CA ALA A 59 -9.16 18.72 -11.75
C ALA A 59 -7.95 19.08 -10.86
N GLN A 60 -6.81 19.47 -11.44
CA GLN A 60 -5.67 19.93 -10.65
C GLN A 60 -6.01 21.16 -9.79
N ALA A 61 -6.74 22.14 -10.34
CA ALA A 61 -7.13 23.34 -9.61
C ALA A 61 -8.00 23.00 -8.39
N LEU A 62 -9.04 22.17 -8.59
CA LEU A 62 -9.88 21.65 -7.51
C LEU A 62 -9.04 20.92 -6.44
N LEU A 63 -8.10 20.07 -6.87
CA LEU A 63 -7.28 19.30 -5.95
C LEU A 63 -6.33 20.17 -5.12
N ARG A 64 -5.75 21.21 -5.71
CA ARG A 64 -4.91 22.18 -4.97
C ARG A 64 -5.75 22.95 -3.95
N GLU A 65 -6.95 23.41 -4.34
CA GLU A 65 -7.89 24.07 -3.43
C GLU A 65 -8.28 23.15 -2.25
N LEU A 66 -8.60 21.88 -2.54
CA LEU A 66 -8.93 20.91 -1.50
C LEU A 66 -7.75 20.63 -0.58
N CYS A 67 -6.52 20.51 -1.11
CA CYS A 67 -5.33 20.39 -0.28
C CYS A 67 -5.15 21.60 0.64
N GLU A 68 -5.30 22.82 0.13
CA GLU A 68 -5.20 24.04 0.92
C GLU A 68 -6.25 24.11 2.02
N LYS A 69 -7.51 23.77 1.69
CA LYS A 69 -8.65 23.86 2.60
C LYS A 69 -8.68 22.76 3.65
N GLU A 70 -8.46 21.52 3.23
CA GLU A 70 -8.70 20.32 4.06
C GLU A 70 -7.41 19.78 4.70
N GLN A 71 -6.23 20.19 4.21
CA GLN A 71 -4.91 19.80 4.72
C GLN A 71 -4.80 18.29 4.96
N PRO A 72 -4.95 17.44 3.93
CA PRO A 72 -5.04 16.00 4.09
C PRO A 72 -3.75 15.41 4.69
N ASP A 73 -3.88 14.59 5.73
CA ASP A 73 -2.75 13.84 6.30
C ASP A 73 -2.25 12.74 5.36
N LEU A 74 -3.11 12.25 4.47
CA LEU A 74 -2.77 11.24 3.47
C LEU A 74 -3.60 11.45 2.20
N ILE A 75 -2.93 11.37 1.04
CA ILE A 75 -3.58 11.31 -0.27
C ILE A 75 -3.35 9.94 -0.90
N LEU A 76 -4.42 9.24 -1.25
CA LEU A 76 -4.39 7.95 -1.93
C LEU A 76 -4.99 8.10 -3.33
N GLY A 77 -4.24 7.74 -4.36
CA GLY A 77 -4.74 7.80 -5.74
C GLY A 77 -4.51 6.51 -6.50
N THR A 78 -5.48 6.15 -7.35
CA THR A 78 -5.40 4.97 -8.23
C THR A 78 -5.45 5.38 -9.70
N SER A 79 -4.62 4.78 -10.57
CA SER A 79 -4.62 5.06 -12.01
C SER A 79 -4.40 6.55 -12.31
N MET A 80 -5.30 7.23 -13.02
CA MET A 80 -5.30 8.69 -13.18
C MET A 80 -5.24 9.44 -11.84
N GLY A 81 -5.95 8.99 -10.82
CA GLY A 81 -5.87 9.59 -9.49
C GLY A 81 -4.47 9.45 -8.88
N GLY A 82 -3.74 8.39 -9.20
CA GLY A 82 -2.34 8.20 -8.80
C GLY A 82 -1.39 9.17 -9.50
N MET A 83 -1.67 9.53 -10.75
CA MET A 83 -0.95 10.61 -11.46
C MET A 83 -1.14 11.95 -10.75
N TYR A 84 -2.39 12.34 -10.44
CA TYR A 84 -2.62 13.57 -9.70
C TYR A 84 -2.02 13.55 -8.29
N THR A 85 -2.10 12.41 -7.59
CA THR A 85 -1.50 12.23 -6.26
C THR A 85 0.00 12.54 -6.29
N GLU A 86 0.73 12.03 -7.30
CA GLU A 86 2.16 12.33 -7.48
C GLU A 86 2.45 13.83 -7.64
N GLN A 87 1.50 14.61 -8.14
CA GLN A 87 1.67 16.05 -8.37
C GLN A 87 1.29 16.92 -7.15
N LEU A 88 0.74 16.33 -6.09
CA LEU A 88 0.35 17.00 -4.85
C LEU A 88 1.46 16.93 -3.78
N TYR A 89 2.57 17.62 -4.04
CA TYR A 89 3.76 17.66 -3.18
C TYR A 89 3.45 18.23 -1.78
N GLY A 90 4.28 17.87 -0.80
CA GLY A 90 4.15 18.36 0.57
C GLY A 90 3.34 17.44 1.50
N TYR A 91 2.62 16.47 0.94
CA TYR A 91 1.73 15.55 1.65
C TYR A 91 2.25 14.11 1.61
N ASP A 92 1.82 13.30 2.58
CA ASP A 92 2.00 11.86 2.52
C ASP A 92 1.08 11.23 1.49
N ARG A 93 1.64 10.31 0.69
CA ARG A 93 1.03 9.91 -0.58
C ARG A 93 1.21 8.43 -0.86
N ILE A 94 0.15 7.81 -1.35
CA ILE A 94 0.17 6.47 -1.93
C ILE A 94 -0.33 6.55 -3.37
N CYS A 95 0.56 6.31 -4.32
CA CYS A 95 0.28 6.25 -5.74
C CYS A 95 0.14 4.78 -6.16
N MET A 96 -1.09 4.32 -6.38
CA MET A 96 -1.36 2.95 -6.80
C MET A 96 -1.60 2.88 -8.31
N ASN A 97 -0.84 2.02 -9.00
CA ASN A 97 -0.84 1.88 -10.45
C ASN A 97 -0.92 3.24 -11.17
N PRO A 98 -0.04 4.22 -10.83
CA PRO A 98 -0.22 5.59 -11.27
C PRO A 98 -0.07 5.68 -12.80
N ALA A 99 -1.10 6.20 -13.46
CA ALA A 99 -1.12 6.44 -14.92
C ALA A 99 -0.30 7.69 -15.27
N LEU A 100 1.01 7.68 -14.98
CA LEU A 100 1.90 8.84 -15.14
C LEU A 100 2.01 9.32 -16.59
N CYS A 101 1.62 8.48 -17.57
CA CYS A 101 1.56 8.79 -19.00
C CYS A 101 0.12 8.64 -19.55
N LEU A 102 -0.89 9.14 -18.84
CA LEU A 102 -2.30 8.82 -19.13
C LEU A 102 -2.70 9.05 -20.60
N ALA A 103 -2.20 10.11 -21.24
CA ALA A 103 -2.51 10.38 -22.64
C ALA A 103 -2.04 9.27 -23.59
N ASP A 104 -0.90 8.63 -23.30
CA ASP A 104 -0.39 7.50 -24.09
C ASP A 104 -1.23 6.25 -23.81
N THR A 105 -1.58 5.99 -22.54
CA THR A 105 -2.50 4.91 -22.13
C THR A 105 -3.86 5.03 -22.83
N MET A 106 -4.42 6.25 -22.91
CA MET A 106 -5.69 6.51 -23.59
C MET A 106 -5.65 6.12 -25.07
N GLN A 107 -4.54 6.42 -25.75
CA GLN A 107 -4.37 6.09 -27.17
C GLN A 107 -4.19 4.60 -27.38
N GLN A 108 -3.36 3.94 -26.57
CA GLN A 108 -3.04 2.52 -26.68
C GLN A 108 -4.26 1.62 -26.41
N HIS A 109 -5.12 2.01 -25.47
CA HIS A 109 -6.26 1.21 -25.04
C HIS A 109 -7.61 1.72 -25.55
N GLY A 110 -7.61 2.60 -26.56
CA GLY A 110 -8.84 3.03 -27.24
C GLY A 110 -9.82 3.80 -26.36
N MET A 111 -9.34 4.57 -25.38
CA MET A 111 -10.17 5.34 -24.45
C MET A 111 -10.68 6.67 -25.03
N THR A 112 -10.81 6.75 -26.36
CA THR A 112 -11.32 7.94 -27.06
C THR A 112 -12.80 7.78 -27.41
N GLY A 113 -13.49 8.86 -27.75
CA GLY A 113 -14.94 8.84 -28.04
C GLY A 113 -15.79 8.87 -26.77
N THR A 114 -17.04 8.41 -26.87
CA THR A 114 -17.98 8.39 -25.73
C THR A 114 -17.56 7.38 -24.69
N GLN A 115 -17.29 7.87 -23.47
CA GLN A 115 -16.99 7.08 -22.30
C GLN A 115 -18.15 7.17 -21.30
N THR A 116 -18.31 6.12 -20.50
CA THR A 116 -19.33 6.06 -19.45
C THR A 116 -18.63 5.93 -18.10
N PHE A 117 -19.02 6.76 -17.13
CA PHE A 117 -18.54 6.61 -15.77
C PHE A 117 -18.99 5.26 -15.21
N GLN A 118 -18.08 4.56 -14.53
CA GLN A 118 -18.36 3.23 -13.95
C GLN A 118 -19.18 3.31 -12.67
N ASN A 119 -19.23 4.49 -12.05
CA ASN A 119 -19.93 4.77 -10.82
C ASN A 119 -20.79 6.02 -11.01
N PRO A 120 -21.90 6.17 -10.26
CA PRO A 120 -22.68 7.40 -10.27
C PRO A 120 -21.83 8.61 -9.87
N ARG A 121 -22.09 9.75 -10.50
CA ARG A 121 -21.53 11.04 -10.10
C ARG A 121 -22.55 11.86 -9.30
N LEU A 122 -22.05 12.73 -8.42
CA LEU A 122 -22.83 13.65 -7.60
C LEU A 122 -23.56 14.68 -8.46
N ASP A 123 -22.96 15.09 -9.57
CA ASP A 123 -23.53 16.02 -10.56
C ASP A 123 -24.57 15.36 -11.49
N GLY A 124 -24.76 14.03 -11.39
CA GLY A 124 -25.67 13.26 -12.23
C GLY A 124 -25.18 13.00 -13.67
N VAL A 125 -23.99 13.46 -14.04
CA VAL A 125 -23.41 13.21 -15.36
C VAL A 125 -22.88 11.78 -15.41
N GLN A 126 -23.34 10.97 -16.38
CA GLN A 126 -22.93 9.57 -16.49
C GLN A 126 -22.06 9.28 -17.72
N GLN A 127 -22.03 10.19 -18.70
CA GLN A 127 -21.26 10.04 -19.93
C GLN A 127 -20.47 11.29 -20.22
N PHE A 128 -19.33 11.11 -20.87
CA PHE A 128 -18.48 12.19 -21.33
C PHE A 128 -17.78 11.78 -22.62
N TYR A 129 -17.30 12.77 -23.38
CA TYR A 129 -16.65 12.52 -24.66
C TYR A 129 -15.18 12.86 -24.59
N VAL A 130 -14.35 11.93 -25.08
CA VAL A 130 -12.89 12.09 -25.14
C VAL A 130 -12.49 12.37 -26.57
N ASP A 131 -12.24 13.65 -26.85
CA ASP A 131 -11.73 14.10 -28.13
C ASP A 131 -10.19 14.25 -28.11
N LYS A 132 -9.64 14.70 -29.25
CA LYS A 132 -8.19 14.93 -29.37
C LYS A 132 -7.70 16.09 -28.51
N ALA A 133 -8.55 17.08 -28.21
CA ALA A 133 -8.19 18.21 -27.39
C ALA A 133 -8.02 17.77 -25.94
N LEU A 134 -8.96 17.00 -25.40
CA LEU A 134 -8.90 16.45 -24.06
C LEU A 134 -7.68 15.53 -23.87
N VAL A 135 -7.37 14.67 -24.85
CA VAL A 135 -6.14 13.84 -24.80
C VAL A 135 -4.88 14.71 -24.75
N LYS A 136 -4.86 15.86 -25.44
CA LYS A 136 -3.74 16.81 -25.40
C LYS A 136 -3.63 17.49 -24.03
N GLU A 137 -4.74 17.88 -23.42
CA GLU A 137 -4.75 18.43 -22.06
C GLU A 137 -4.18 17.42 -21.06
N TYR A 138 -4.60 16.16 -21.14
CA TYR A 138 -4.04 15.10 -20.29
C TYR A 138 -2.55 14.89 -20.52
N ARG A 139 -2.06 15.04 -21.76
CA ARG A 139 -0.62 14.95 -22.07
C ARG A 139 0.14 16.08 -21.37
N GLN A 140 -0.32 17.32 -21.50
CA GLN A 140 0.31 18.49 -20.89
C GLN A 140 0.37 18.38 -19.37
N VAL A 141 -0.72 17.94 -18.74
CA VAL A 141 -0.75 17.71 -17.29
C VAL A 141 0.12 16.53 -16.87
N SER A 142 0.11 15.42 -17.60
CA SER A 142 0.94 14.23 -17.31
C SER A 142 2.45 14.56 -17.39
N GLU A 143 2.85 15.44 -18.30
CA GLU A 143 4.25 15.87 -18.48
C GLU A 143 4.79 16.67 -17.29
N GLN A 144 3.92 17.21 -16.43
CA GLN A 144 4.33 17.87 -15.18
C GLN A 144 4.71 16.89 -14.05
N ARG A 145 4.60 15.57 -14.28
CA ARG A 145 5.07 14.55 -13.33
C ARG A 145 6.48 14.84 -12.84
N PHE A 146 6.73 14.63 -11.55
CA PHE A 146 8.02 14.88 -10.89
C PHE A 146 8.54 16.33 -10.91
N SER A 147 7.83 17.29 -11.50
CA SER A 147 8.29 18.68 -11.60
C SER A 147 8.49 19.34 -10.24
N GLY A 148 7.69 18.96 -9.23
CA GLY A 148 7.86 19.47 -7.86
C GLY A 148 9.10 18.96 -7.13
N LEU A 149 9.89 18.09 -7.74
CA LEU A 149 11.22 17.70 -7.24
C LEU A 149 12.35 18.58 -7.79
N GLU A 150 12.08 19.36 -8.83
CA GLU A 150 13.10 20.20 -9.48
C GLU A 150 13.43 21.41 -8.61
N GLY A 151 14.72 21.69 -8.44
CA GLY A 151 15.19 22.85 -7.68
C GLY A 151 15.10 22.71 -6.15
N LEU A 152 14.63 21.57 -5.62
CA LEU A 152 14.72 21.27 -4.19
C LEU A 152 16.18 21.07 -3.77
N SER A 153 16.53 21.49 -2.56
CA SER A 153 17.78 21.07 -1.92
C SER A 153 17.78 19.56 -1.62
N ASP A 154 18.96 18.98 -1.37
CA ASP A 154 19.08 17.55 -1.07
C ASP A 154 18.22 17.13 0.15
N GLU A 155 18.16 17.98 1.18
CA GLU A 155 17.36 17.74 2.39
C GLU A 155 15.85 17.77 2.09
N GLU A 156 15.38 18.77 1.35
CA GLU A 156 13.98 18.89 0.95
C GLU A 156 13.56 17.75 0.03
N LEU A 157 14.44 17.37 -0.90
CA LEU A 157 14.24 16.25 -1.82
C LEU A 157 14.14 14.94 -1.05
N GLU A 158 15.02 14.68 -0.09
CA GLU A 158 14.93 13.49 0.75
C GLU A 158 13.64 13.46 1.57
N LYS A 159 13.27 14.59 2.18
CA LYS A 159 12.01 14.73 2.93
C LYS A 159 10.82 14.42 2.04
N GLU A 160 10.76 14.98 0.83
CA GLU A 160 9.66 14.80 -0.09
C GLU A 160 9.59 13.37 -0.63
N ARG A 161 10.73 12.79 -1.04
CA ARG A 161 10.80 11.39 -1.51
C ARG A 161 10.41 10.40 -0.41
N ASN A 162 10.59 10.77 0.85
CA ASN A 162 10.17 9.95 1.98
C ASN A 162 8.66 9.97 2.25
N ARG A 163 7.89 10.89 1.67
CA ARG A 163 6.43 10.98 1.84
C ARG A 163 5.62 10.12 0.87
N VAL A 164 6.23 9.70 -0.24
CA VAL A 164 5.52 9.05 -1.34
C VAL A 164 5.82 7.56 -1.37
N TYR A 165 4.78 6.74 -1.50
CA TYR A 165 4.85 5.32 -1.78
C TYR A 165 4.19 5.02 -3.13
N GLY A 166 4.83 4.21 -3.95
CA GLY A 166 4.27 3.68 -5.19
C GLY A 166 3.95 2.19 -5.06
N LEU A 167 2.74 1.79 -5.44
CA LEU A 167 2.29 0.39 -5.41
C LEU A 167 1.87 -0.05 -6.81
N PHE A 168 2.48 -1.12 -7.32
CA PHE A 168 2.35 -1.53 -8.73
C PHE A 168 1.90 -2.99 -8.86
N GLY A 169 0.78 -3.22 -9.54
CA GLY A 169 0.24 -4.56 -9.75
C GLY A 169 1.15 -5.38 -10.65
N ASP A 170 1.46 -6.61 -10.23
CA ASP A 170 2.27 -7.55 -11.03
C ASP A 170 1.53 -8.10 -12.26
N LYS A 171 0.22 -7.85 -12.36
CA LYS A 171 -0.65 -8.21 -13.49
C LYS A 171 -1.36 -6.97 -14.06
N ASP A 172 -0.80 -5.79 -13.85
CA ASP A 172 -1.28 -4.58 -14.53
C ASP A 172 -0.86 -4.62 -16.01
N ASP A 173 -1.85 -4.76 -16.89
CA ASP A 173 -1.69 -4.79 -18.34
C ASP A 173 -2.06 -3.46 -19.01
N LEU A 174 -2.41 -2.45 -18.22
CA LEU A 174 -2.87 -1.15 -18.70
C LEU A 174 -1.82 -0.05 -18.53
N VAL A 175 -1.08 -0.09 -17.41
CA VAL A 175 -0.10 0.93 -17.06
C VAL A 175 1.16 0.26 -16.55
N ASP A 176 2.29 0.55 -17.20
CA ASP A 176 3.62 0.18 -16.72
C ASP A 176 4.47 1.44 -16.51
N THR A 177 4.52 1.89 -15.26
CA THR A 177 5.22 3.12 -14.84
C THR A 177 6.14 2.88 -13.64
N PHE A 178 6.40 1.61 -13.29
CA PHE A 178 7.20 1.26 -12.11
C PHE A 178 8.62 1.83 -12.19
N ASP A 179 9.34 1.55 -13.27
CA ASP A 179 10.73 2.01 -13.44
C ASP A 179 10.82 3.54 -13.44
N MET A 180 9.90 4.19 -14.15
CA MET A 180 9.78 5.65 -14.19
C MET A 180 9.56 6.25 -12.80
N PHE A 181 8.66 5.67 -12.01
CA PHE A 181 8.41 6.13 -10.65
C PHE A 181 9.62 5.87 -9.75
N ARG A 182 10.22 4.68 -9.84
CA ARG A 182 11.32 4.24 -8.96
C ARG A 182 12.61 5.02 -9.17
N GLU A 183 12.85 5.51 -10.38
CA GLU A 183 13.97 6.40 -10.69
C GLU A 183 13.93 7.67 -9.82
N ARG A 184 12.72 8.19 -9.54
CA ARG A 184 12.53 9.44 -8.80
C ARG A 184 12.20 9.20 -7.33
N TYR A 185 11.39 8.19 -7.02
CA TYR A 185 10.94 7.86 -5.66
C TYR A 185 11.42 6.46 -5.25
N PRO A 186 12.22 6.32 -4.18
CA PRO A 186 12.85 5.05 -3.83
C PRO A 186 11.86 4.05 -3.23
N LYS A 187 10.68 4.53 -2.79
CA LYS A 187 9.65 3.74 -2.10
C LYS A 187 8.62 3.19 -3.10
N ALA A 188 9.03 2.23 -3.90
CA ALA A 188 8.18 1.53 -4.86
C ALA A 188 8.17 0.02 -4.61
N ALA A 189 6.98 -0.58 -4.54
CA ALA A 189 6.77 -2.01 -4.32
C ALA A 189 5.76 -2.58 -5.31
N HIS A 190 5.96 -3.84 -5.71
CA HIS A 190 4.95 -4.59 -6.44
C HIS A 190 3.94 -5.22 -5.48
N PHE A 191 2.72 -5.44 -5.97
CA PHE A 191 1.72 -6.25 -5.28
C PHE A 191 1.04 -7.24 -6.22
N HIS A 192 0.50 -8.34 -5.68
CA HIS A 192 -0.29 -9.28 -6.46
C HIS A 192 -1.64 -8.68 -6.81
N GLY A 193 -1.83 -8.32 -8.08
CA GLY A 193 -3.09 -7.75 -8.55
C GLY A 193 -2.98 -7.10 -9.91
N GLU A 194 -4.16 -6.79 -10.46
CA GLU A 194 -4.33 -6.19 -11.77
C GLU A 194 -4.26 -4.65 -11.68
N HIS A 195 -4.59 -3.97 -12.78
CA HIS A 195 -4.67 -2.51 -12.81
C HIS A 195 -5.66 -1.93 -11.79
N ARG A 196 -6.83 -2.58 -11.65
CA ARG A 196 -7.87 -2.13 -10.73
C ARG A 196 -7.65 -2.72 -9.34
N MET A 197 -7.80 -1.86 -8.35
CA MET A 197 -7.76 -2.29 -6.96
C MET A 197 -9.03 -3.06 -6.59
N ASP A 198 -8.84 -4.29 -6.13
CA ASP A 198 -9.86 -5.13 -5.50
C ASP A 198 -9.71 -5.13 -3.97
N ASP A 199 -10.62 -5.81 -3.29
CA ASP A 199 -10.62 -5.93 -1.83
C ASP A 199 -9.33 -6.52 -1.27
N ARG A 200 -8.76 -7.49 -1.98
CA ARG A 200 -7.57 -8.23 -1.53
C ARG A 200 -6.33 -7.36 -1.66
N SER A 201 -6.12 -6.75 -2.82
CA SER A 201 -5.02 -5.82 -3.07
C SER A 201 -5.10 -4.60 -2.13
N PHE A 202 -6.29 -4.05 -1.85
CA PHE A 202 -6.42 -2.99 -0.84
C PHE A 202 -5.95 -3.45 0.55
N MET A 203 -6.45 -4.59 1.03
CA MET A 203 -6.11 -5.10 2.37
C MET A 203 -4.66 -5.53 2.51
N HIS A 204 -4.04 -6.06 1.46
CA HIS A 204 -2.71 -6.65 1.51
C HIS A 204 -1.59 -5.72 1.01
N ALA A 205 -1.89 -4.74 0.17
CA ALA A 205 -0.91 -3.80 -0.36
C ALA A 205 -1.05 -2.40 0.24
N VAL A 206 -2.27 -1.86 0.30
CA VAL A 206 -2.50 -0.46 0.68
C VAL A 206 -2.54 -0.28 2.20
N VAL A 207 -3.33 -1.08 2.91
CA VAL A 207 -3.50 -0.94 4.37
C VAL A 207 -2.17 -1.02 5.15
N PRO A 208 -1.23 -1.93 4.83
CA PRO A 208 0.08 -1.94 5.50
C PRO A 208 0.85 -0.61 5.32
N VAL A 209 0.78 -0.01 4.14
CA VAL A 209 1.46 1.26 3.86
C VAL A 209 0.78 2.42 4.60
N ILE A 210 -0.56 2.45 4.65
CA ILE A 210 -1.30 3.42 5.47
C ILE A 210 -0.84 3.32 6.93
N ARG A 211 -0.66 2.10 7.45
CA ARG A 211 -0.16 1.87 8.81
C ARG A 211 1.24 2.41 9.02
N TRP A 212 2.18 2.18 8.10
CA TRP A 212 3.53 2.74 8.18
C TRP A 212 3.55 4.27 8.17
N ILE A 213 2.68 4.88 7.36
CA ILE A 213 2.54 6.34 7.31
C ILE A 213 1.96 6.85 8.63
N ASP A 214 0.86 6.25 9.12
CA ASP A 214 0.22 6.63 10.37
C ASP A 214 1.17 6.50 11.57
N ASP A 215 1.87 5.36 11.68
CA ASP A 215 2.84 5.12 12.75
C ASP A 215 3.96 6.16 12.72
N ARG A 216 4.49 6.51 11.54
CA ARG A 216 5.50 7.55 11.42
C ARG A 216 4.96 8.93 11.82
N GLN A 217 3.76 9.29 11.36
CA GLN A 217 3.14 10.58 11.69
C GLN A 217 2.91 10.73 13.21
N GLU A 218 2.49 9.65 13.87
CA GLU A 218 2.25 9.61 15.32
C GLU A 218 3.52 9.34 16.14
N ASN A 219 4.67 9.11 15.51
CA ASN A 219 5.88 8.58 16.14
C ASN A 219 5.62 7.31 16.98
N ARG A 220 4.69 6.47 16.52
CA ARG A 220 4.29 5.24 17.20
C ARG A 220 5.37 4.17 17.05
N GLN A 221 5.86 3.66 18.17
CA GLN A 221 6.75 2.49 18.20
C GLN A 221 5.93 1.25 18.50
N ARG A 222 5.94 0.29 17.58
CA ARG A 222 5.31 -1.03 17.77
C ARG A 222 6.33 -2.03 18.29
N PRO A 223 5.93 -3.00 19.12
CA PRO A 223 6.81 -4.08 19.49
C PRO A 223 7.26 -4.86 18.24
N ILE A 224 8.52 -5.28 18.23
CA ILE A 224 9.19 -5.91 17.10
C ILE A 224 9.04 -7.42 17.17
N ILE A 225 8.61 -8.03 16.06
CA ILE A 225 8.58 -9.48 15.90
C ILE A 225 9.48 -9.87 14.72
N TYR A 226 10.47 -10.72 15.00
CA TYR A 226 11.26 -11.41 14.00
C TYR A 226 10.64 -12.77 13.69
N ILE A 227 10.42 -13.06 12.40
CA ILE A 227 9.90 -14.35 11.94
C ILE A 227 10.97 -15.02 11.07
N GLY A 228 11.53 -16.12 11.57
CA GLY A 228 12.45 -16.95 10.79
C GLY A 228 11.75 -17.58 9.59
N ILE A 229 12.32 -17.44 8.39
CA ILE A 229 11.71 -17.94 7.14
C ILE A 229 11.42 -19.43 7.19
N GLU A 230 12.22 -20.22 7.92
CA GLU A 230 12.04 -21.66 8.08
C GLU A 230 10.74 -22.03 8.83
N THR A 231 10.13 -21.08 9.54
CA THR A 231 8.84 -21.27 10.22
C THR A 231 7.66 -21.08 9.26
N LEU A 232 7.86 -20.31 8.19
CA LEU A 232 6.82 -19.98 7.21
C LEU A 232 6.72 -21.00 6.07
N VAL A 233 7.78 -21.76 5.82
CA VAL A 233 7.92 -22.60 4.63
C VAL A 233 7.77 -24.09 4.98
N ASP A 234 7.03 -24.83 4.16
CA ASP A 234 6.87 -26.28 4.26
C ASP A 234 7.93 -27.05 3.44
N ALA A 235 7.86 -28.39 3.44
CA ALA A 235 8.80 -29.23 2.70
C ALA A 235 8.73 -29.08 1.16
N TYR A 236 7.68 -28.45 0.64
CA TYR A 236 7.43 -28.24 -0.79
C TYR A 236 7.66 -26.78 -1.23
N ASN A 237 8.29 -25.96 -0.39
CA ASN A 237 8.47 -24.51 -0.60
C ASN A 237 7.14 -23.73 -0.69
N LYS A 238 6.07 -24.22 -0.06
CA LYS A 238 4.79 -23.54 0.07
C LYS A 238 4.60 -22.99 1.48
N PRO A 239 3.69 -22.01 1.68
CA PRO A 239 3.39 -21.53 3.02
C PRO A 239 2.88 -22.65 3.92
N ASN A 240 3.45 -22.77 5.12
CA ASN A 240 2.94 -23.63 6.18
C ASN A 240 1.48 -23.25 6.50
N SER A 241 0.70 -24.24 6.94
CA SER A 241 -0.68 -24.03 7.36
C SER A 241 -0.77 -22.89 8.37
N SER A 242 -1.72 -21.97 8.13
CA SER A 242 -2.01 -20.79 8.95
C SER A 242 -0.89 -19.75 9.09
N SER A 243 0.29 -19.94 8.49
CA SER A 243 1.37 -18.93 8.50
C SER A 243 0.93 -17.58 7.94
N GLN A 244 0.22 -17.58 6.82
CA GLN A 244 -0.30 -16.37 6.18
C GLN A 244 -1.35 -15.65 7.03
N LYS A 245 -2.19 -16.40 7.73
CA LYS A 245 -3.16 -15.85 8.70
C LYS A 245 -2.44 -15.23 9.88
N ALA A 246 -1.39 -15.88 10.40
CA ALA A 246 -0.59 -15.37 11.50
C ALA A 246 0.13 -14.07 11.11
N VAL A 247 0.82 -14.03 9.97
CA VAL A 247 1.48 -12.81 9.48
C VAL A 247 0.50 -11.64 9.40
N ARG A 248 -0.68 -11.86 8.81
CA ARG A 248 -1.74 -10.82 8.72
C ARG A 248 -2.18 -10.30 10.09
N LEU A 249 -2.32 -11.19 11.07
CA LEU A 249 -2.67 -10.81 12.44
C LEU A 249 -1.54 -10.01 13.11
N LEU A 250 -0.28 -10.44 12.94
CA LEU A 250 0.86 -9.83 13.60
C LEU A 250 1.15 -8.42 13.06
N ILE A 251 1.12 -8.21 11.73
CA ILE A 251 1.40 -6.89 11.13
C ILE A 251 0.40 -5.79 11.56
N GLU A 252 -0.73 -6.15 12.16
CA GLU A 252 -1.74 -5.20 12.63
C GLU A 252 -1.31 -4.48 13.91
N ASN A 253 -0.55 -5.15 14.76
CA ASN A 253 -0.15 -4.64 16.07
C ASN A 253 1.37 -4.50 16.20
N TYR A 254 2.13 -5.30 15.46
CA TYR A 254 3.58 -5.42 15.61
C TYR A 254 4.34 -4.91 14.38
N GLN A 255 5.58 -4.47 14.61
CA GLN A 255 6.56 -4.25 13.57
C GLN A 255 7.21 -5.58 13.21
N VAL A 256 6.76 -6.20 12.11
CA VAL A 256 7.21 -7.54 11.70
C VAL A 256 8.39 -7.45 10.74
N TYR A 257 9.43 -8.24 11.00
CA TYR A 257 10.57 -8.47 10.11
C TYR A 257 10.74 -9.97 9.81
N PHE A 258 11.07 -10.29 8.57
CA PHE A 258 11.35 -11.65 8.11
C PHE A 258 12.85 -11.91 8.12
N VAL A 259 13.28 -12.91 8.88
CA VAL A 259 14.69 -13.24 9.04
C VAL A 259 15.03 -14.43 8.17
N CYS A 260 15.95 -14.19 7.24
CA CYS A 260 16.43 -15.17 6.29
C CYS A 260 17.92 -15.43 6.53
N GLU A 261 18.37 -16.63 6.25
CA GLU A 261 19.80 -16.93 6.13
C GLU A 261 20.19 -16.87 4.66
N ASP A 262 21.40 -16.42 4.39
CA ASP A 262 21.91 -16.36 3.02
C ASP A 262 22.35 -17.77 2.59
N GLU A 263 21.93 -18.21 1.41
CA GLU A 263 22.45 -19.41 0.77
C GLU A 263 23.34 -18.95 -0.38
N TYR A 264 24.65 -19.23 -0.34
CA TYR A 264 25.56 -18.85 -1.43
C TYR A 264 25.34 -19.75 -2.67
N PRO A 265 25.29 -19.18 -3.89
CA PRO A 265 25.37 -17.75 -4.21
C PRO A 265 24.10 -17.05 -3.76
N ALA A 266 24.20 -15.87 -3.14
CA ALA A 266 23.09 -15.17 -2.48
C ALA A 266 21.82 -15.10 -3.34
N GLU A 267 21.00 -16.16 -3.28
CA GLU A 267 19.91 -16.29 -4.23
C GLU A 267 18.75 -15.46 -3.72
N LYS A 268 18.13 -14.76 -4.66
CA LYS A 268 16.81 -14.13 -4.54
C LYS A 268 15.71 -15.11 -4.10
N ARG A 269 16.00 -16.35 -3.70
CA ARG A 269 15.04 -17.38 -3.32
C ARG A 269 14.08 -16.87 -2.25
N TRP A 270 14.60 -16.49 -1.09
CA TRP A 270 13.76 -16.04 0.02
C TRP A 270 13.10 -14.69 -0.28
N GLY A 271 13.80 -13.78 -0.97
CA GLY A 271 13.20 -12.55 -1.50
C GLY A 271 11.98 -12.82 -2.39
N ARG A 272 12.12 -13.66 -3.42
CA ARG A 272 11.02 -14.05 -4.33
C ARG A 272 9.91 -14.80 -3.60
N TRP A 273 10.26 -15.65 -2.65
CA TRP A 273 9.26 -16.37 -1.85
C TRP A 273 8.44 -15.40 -1.00
N LEU A 274 9.11 -14.45 -0.34
CA LEU A 274 8.44 -13.40 0.42
C LEU A 274 7.62 -12.49 -0.48
N GLU A 275 8.11 -12.10 -1.65
CA GLU A 275 7.34 -11.35 -2.65
C GLU A 275 6.06 -12.09 -3.08
N GLU A 276 6.15 -13.40 -3.33
CA GLU A 276 5.04 -14.25 -3.78
C GLU A 276 3.98 -14.52 -2.70
N TYR A 277 4.40 -14.75 -1.45
CA TYR A 277 3.47 -15.22 -0.42
C TYR A 277 3.18 -14.20 0.66
N VAL A 278 4.11 -13.30 0.97
CA VAL A 278 3.92 -12.24 1.98
C VAL A 278 3.63 -10.89 1.33
N ASN A 279 4.27 -10.60 0.19
CA ASN A 279 4.06 -9.44 -0.66
C ASN A 279 4.48 -8.11 0.01
N VAL A 280 3.73 -7.01 -0.16
CA VAL A 280 4.08 -5.66 0.37
C VAL A 280 4.55 -5.67 1.84
N PRO A 281 3.92 -6.39 2.79
CA PRO A 281 4.42 -6.46 4.16
C PRO A 281 5.88 -6.93 4.35
N ALA A 282 6.46 -7.67 3.39
CA ALA A 282 7.88 -8.08 3.46
C ALA A 282 8.84 -7.08 2.81
N TRP A 283 8.33 -6.15 2.00
CA TRP A 283 9.14 -5.18 1.29
C TRP A 283 9.83 -4.23 2.28
N ARG A 284 11.17 -4.17 2.22
CA ARG A 284 12.05 -3.48 3.19
C ARG A 284 11.94 -3.99 4.64
N HIS A 285 11.28 -5.12 4.86
CA HIS A 285 11.10 -5.76 6.15
C HIS A 285 11.76 -7.15 6.19
N THR A 286 12.80 -7.36 5.37
CA THR A 286 13.56 -8.61 5.31
C THR A 286 14.98 -8.39 5.79
N ILE A 287 15.48 -9.24 6.68
CA ILE A 287 16.82 -9.19 7.27
C ILE A 287 17.55 -10.49 6.91
N TYR A 288 18.73 -10.38 6.31
CA TYR A 288 19.60 -11.52 6.03
C TYR A 288 20.71 -11.60 7.08
N THR A 289 20.73 -12.66 7.87
CA THR A 289 21.74 -12.87 8.92
C THR A 289 21.81 -14.33 9.35
N HIS A 290 23.02 -14.78 9.71
CA HIS A 290 23.25 -16.06 10.40
C HIS A 290 23.38 -15.89 11.92
N ARG A 291 23.22 -14.66 12.43
CA ARG A 291 23.37 -14.30 13.84
C ARG A 291 22.08 -13.73 14.38
N ARG A 292 21.07 -14.61 14.55
CA ARG A 292 19.75 -14.22 15.05
C ARG A 292 19.79 -13.80 16.52
N ASP A 293 20.78 -14.27 17.26
CA ASP A 293 21.08 -13.89 18.65
C ASP A 293 21.35 -12.39 18.83
N LEU A 294 21.85 -11.72 17.78
CA LEU A 294 22.13 -10.29 17.78
C LEU A 294 20.90 -9.42 17.46
N LEU A 295 19.77 -10.02 17.09
CA LEU A 295 18.56 -9.27 16.77
C LEU A 295 17.90 -8.74 18.05
N TYR A 296 17.84 -7.41 18.14
CA TYR A 296 17.21 -6.71 19.25
C TYR A 296 15.73 -6.42 18.95
N GLY A 297 14.82 -7.02 19.72
CA GLY A 297 13.38 -6.83 19.58
C GLY A 297 12.62 -7.63 20.64
N ASP A 298 11.29 -7.60 20.59
CA ASP A 298 10.45 -8.18 21.64
C ASP A 298 10.32 -9.70 21.49
N TYR A 299 10.13 -10.18 20.26
CA TYR A 299 9.90 -11.60 19.98
C TYR A 299 10.71 -12.11 18.78
N LEU A 300 11.15 -13.37 18.86
CA LEU A 300 11.73 -14.13 17.76
C LEU A 300 10.98 -15.46 17.61
N ILE A 301 10.34 -15.67 16.46
CA ILE A 301 9.68 -16.94 16.11
C ILE A 301 10.67 -17.73 15.24
N SER A 302 11.18 -18.85 15.74
CA SER A 302 12.25 -19.61 15.09
C SER A 302 12.13 -21.10 15.39
N LYS A 303 12.52 -21.97 14.44
CA LYS A 303 12.72 -23.42 14.70
C LYS A 303 14.04 -23.72 15.41
N LYS A 304 15.00 -22.81 15.30
CA LYS A 304 16.36 -22.98 15.81
C LYS A 304 16.51 -22.23 17.13
N LYS A 305 17.03 -22.93 18.14
CA LYS A 305 17.52 -22.31 19.37
C LYS A 305 18.96 -21.85 19.13
N GLU A 306 19.14 -20.55 18.90
CA GLU A 306 20.45 -19.95 18.61
C GLU A 306 20.90 -19.07 19.79
N GLY A 307 21.73 -19.64 20.67
CA GLY A 307 22.33 -18.90 21.79
C GLY A 307 21.33 -18.27 22.76
N ASP A 308 21.82 -17.33 23.57
CA ASP A 308 20.99 -16.45 24.40
C ASP A 308 20.53 -15.27 23.53
N THR A 309 19.33 -15.37 22.97
CA THR A 309 18.75 -14.31 22.13
C THR A 309 18.31 -13.13 22.99
N MET A 310 18.48 -11.91 22.47
CA MET A 310 17.99 -10.70 23.16
C MET A 310 16.47 -10.55 23.13
N ALA A 311 15.80 -11.22 22.17
CA ALA A 311 14.35 -11.26 22.05
C ALA A 311 13.75 -12.50 22.75
N THR A 312 12.47 -12.43 23.11
CA THR A 312 11.73 -13.59 23.64
C THR A 312 11.56 -14.64 22.53
N LEU A 313 12.25 -15.78 22.67
CA LEU A 313 12.19 -16.87 21.69
C LEU A 313 10.88 -17.67 21.81
N LEU A 314 10.11 -17.71 20.73
CA LEU A 314 8.97 -18.60 20.51
C LEU A 314 9.45 -19.75 19.62
N GLU A 315 9.80 -20.88 20.25
CA GLU A 315 10.34 -22.05 19.55
C GLU A 315 9.24 -22.78 18.76
N TYR A 316 9.19 -22.51 17.46
CA TYR A 316 8.20 -23.08 16.54
C TYR A 316 8.43 -24.58 16.34
N GLY A 317 7.39 -25.39 16.57
CA GLY A 317 7.45 -26.85 16.56
C GLY A 317 7.70 -27.48 17.92
N SER A 318 7.84 -26.67 18.98
CA SER A 318 7.88 -27.15 20.38
C SER A 318 6.52 -27.65 20.86
N ASP A 319 6.48 -28.27 22.05
CA ASP A 319 5.22 -28.71 22.67
C ASP A 319 4.26 -27.54 22.97
N THR A 320 4.79 -26.33 23.18
CA THR A 320 3.99 -25.12 23.46
C THR A 320 3.56 -24.39 22.20
N PHE A 321 4.46 -24.26 21.21
CA PHE A 321 4.21 -23.54 19.96
C PHE A 321 4.34 -24.48 18.76
N LYS A 322 3.50 -25.52 18.74
CA LYS A 322 3.61 -26.61 17.74
C LYS A 322 3.29 -26.14 16.34
N THR A 323 2.35 -25.20 16.20
CA THR A 323 1.80 -24.72 14.95
C THR A 323 1.59 -23.20 14.97
N TRP A 324 1.30 -22.63 13.80
CA TRP A 324 0.92 -21.22 13.69
C TRP A 324 -0.41 -20.88 14.38
N GLU A 325 -1.32 -21.84 14.58
CA GLU A 325 -2.56 -21.58 15.34
C GLU A 325 -2.25 -21.35 16.83
N ASP A 326 -1.27 -22.06 17.40
CA ASP A 326 -0.84 -21.86 18.79
C ASP A 326 -0.23 -20.45 18.97
N ILE A 327 0.56 -19.99 17.99
CA ILE A 327 1.12 -18.64 17.97
C ILE A 327 0.03 -17.58 17.80
N ILE A 328 -0.92 -17.80 16.89
CA ILE A 328 -2.08 -16.92 16.71
C ILE A 328 -2.83 -16.77 18.04
N GLU A 329 -3.10 -17.88 18.73
CA GLU A 329 -3.78 -17.88 20.02
C GLU A 329 -3.00 -17.12 21.09
N TYR A 330 -1.68 -17.33 21.17
CA TYR A 330 -0.79 -16.61 22.07
C TYR A 330 -0.88 -15.09 21.88
N PHE A 331 -0.69 -14.60 20.66
CA PHE A 331 -0.75 -13.15 20.38
C PHE A 331 -2.16 -12.56 20.48
N SER A 332 -3.19 -13.36 20.21
CA SER A 332 -4.58 -12.92 20.40
C SER A 332 -4.90 -12.68 21.88
N ARG A 333 -4.30 -13.47 22.80
CA ARG A 333 -4.46 -13.30 24.25
C ARG A 333 -3.64 -12.15 24.82
N LEU A 334 -2.51 -11.79 24.20
CA LEU A 334 -1.71 -10.63 24.59
C LEU A 334 -2.41 -9.29 24.30
N GLY A 335 -3.43 -9.29 23.45
CA GLY A 335 -4.35 -8.16 23.30
C GLY A 335 -3.78 -6.95 22.59
N GLY A 336 -2.82 -7.12 21.66
CA GLY A 336 -2.21 -6.01 20.92
C GLY A 336 -1.65 -4.95 21.86
N GLN A 337 -0.60 -5.32 22.61
CA GLN A 337 0.07 -4.45 23.58
C GLN A 337 0.61 -3.16 22.96
#